data_AF-A0A9P1IPT7-F1
#
_entry.id   AF-A0A9P1IPT7-F1
#
_cell.length_a   1.000
_cell.length_b   1.000
_cell.length_c   1.000
_cell.angle_alpha   90.00
_cell.angle_beta   90.00
_cell.angle_gamma   90.00
#
_symmetry.space_group_name_H-M   'P 1'
#
loop_
_entity.id
_entity.type
_entity.pdbx_description
1 polymer ?
#
loop_
_entity_poly.entity_id
_entity_poly.type
_entity_poly.pdbx_seq_one_letter_code
_entity_poly.pdbx_strand_id
1 'polypeptide(L)'
;MALSHFVRCFATFTNLIFLAISCSLLATTVLAFFSPPPQNVSPVDVGKLDHYIVTILLMGSYGIALFILSLVGLISLCFLNSFLLSVFIIGQVAMIGLLLVSFAFTLTVRHQVHYQLKQKWTGKAPCLDIENCVPIETFKRSETMLLVCLFGFLVLQILQLGACWYLCERRSSQEKYKLQLQKADEDDE
;
A
#
# COMPACT_ATOMS: atom_id res chain seq x y z
N MET A 1 14.58 25.70 10.67
CA MET A 1 13.28 25.44 11.34
C MET A 1 12.16 25.17 10.34
N ALA A 2 12.04 25.96 9.25
CA ALA A 2 11.03 25.75 8.20
C ALA A 2 11.01 24.34 7.55
N LEU A 3 12.19 23.79 7.20
CA LEU A 3 12.28 22.47 6.56
C LEU A 3 11.69 21.34 7.41
N SER A 4 11.91 21.34 8.73
CA SER A 4 11.33 20.31 9.61
C SER A 4 9.82 20.40 9.74
N HIS A 5 9.25 21.60 9.68
CA HIS A 5 7.80 21.77 9.68
C HIS A 5 7.21 21.25 8.38
N PHE A 6 7.82 21.59 7.25
CA PHE A 6 7.40 21.08 5.95
C PHE A 6 7.43 19.54 5.89
N VAL A 7 8.54 18.92 6.29
CA VAL A 7 8.68 17.45 6.29
C VAL A 7 7.65 16.79 7.21
N ARG A 8 7.37 17.39 8.37
CA ARG A 8 6.31 16.89 9.28
C ARG A 8 4.92 17.01 8.66
N CYS A 9 4.59 18.15 8.05
CA CYS A 9 3.31 18.34 7.37
C CYS A 9 3.14 17.36 6.21
N PHE A 10 4.18 17.19 5.39
CA PHE A 10 4.20 16.19 4.33
C PHE A 10 3.96 14.80 4.90
N ALA A 11 4.70 14.40 5.95
CA ALA A 11 4.58 13.08 6.56
C ALA A 11 3.21 12.84 7.22
N THR A 12 2.57 13.86 7.76
CA THR A 12 1.21 13.76 8.27
C THR A 12 0.19 13.62 7.13
N PHE A 13 0.32 14.43 6.08
CA PHE A 13 -0.59 14.41 4.94
C PHE A 13 -0.59 13.06 4.21
N THR A 14 0.59 12.50 3.92
CA THR A 14 0.73 11.18 3.30
C THR A 14 0.18 10.06 4.19
N ASN A 15 0.38 10.12 5.51
CA ASN A 15 -0.25 9.16 6.44
C ASN A 15 -1.78 9.24 6.42
N LEU A 16 -2.35 10.45 6.29
CA LEU A 16 -3.80 10.61 6.14
C LEU A 16 -4.30 10.03 4.82
N ILE A 17 -3.55 10.21 3.73
CA ILE A 17 -3.85 9.56 2.45
C ILE A 17 -3.82 8.03 2.61
N PHE A 18 -2.79 7.47 3.23
CA PHE A 18 -2.67 6.03 3.45
C PHE A 18 -3.79 5.49 4.34
N LEU A 19 -4.19 6.26 5.36
CA LEU A 19 -5.33 5.93 6.19
C LEU A 19 -6.63 5.90 5.36
N ALA A 20 -6.87 6.92 4.53
CA ALA A 20 -8.05 6.96 3.66
C ALA A 20 -8.08 5.80 2.66
N ILE A 21 -6.93 5.46 2.06
CA ILE A 21 -6.77 4.29 1.19
C ILE A 21 -7.08 3.01 1.96
N SER A 22 -6.54 2.85 3.18
CA SER A 22 -6.78 1.66 4.00
C SER A 22 -8.25 1.49 4.35
N CYS A 23 -8.95 2.56 4.75
CA CYS A 23 -10.38 2.54 5.01
C CYS A 23 -11.18 2.17 3.76
N SER A 24 -10.79 2.72 2.61
CA SER A 24 -11.42 2.41 1.32
C SER A 24 -11.23 0.94 0.95
N LEU A 25 -10.01 0.41 1.11
CA LEU A 25 -9.70 -1.00 0.88
C LEU A 25 -10.54 -1.91 1.78
N LEU A 26 -10.60 -1.62 3.09
CA LEU A 26 -11.40 -2.40 4.03
C LEU A 26 -12.90 -2.36 3.70
N ALA A 27 -13.42 -1.19 3.36
CA ALA A 27 -14.81 -1.05 2.91
C ALA A 27 -15.07 -1.88 1.64
N THR A 28 -14.17 -1.82 0.65
CA THR A 28 -14.29 -2.64 -0.57
C THR A 28 -14.18 -4.13 -0.30
N THR A 29 -13.32 -4.56 0.64
CA THR A 29 -13.19 -5.97 1.04
C THR A 29 -14.49 -6.47 1.66
N VAL A 30 -15.10 -5.68 2.56
CA VAL A 30 -16.38 -6.00 3.18
C VAL A 30 -17.49 -6.07 2.14
N LEU A 31 -17.57 -5.07 1.25
CA LEU A 31 -18.56 -5.05 0.17
C LEU A 31 -18.38 -6.24 -0.79
N ALA A 32 -17.15 -6.55 -1.20
CA ALA A 32 -16.83 -7.65 -2.10
C ALA A 32 -17.13 -9.02 -1.46
N PHE A 33 -17.01 -9.13 -0.15
CA PHE A 33 -17.36 -10.35 0.58
C PHE A 33 -18.88 -10.60 0.59
N PHE A 34 -19.68 -9.57 0.86
CA PHE A 34 -21.15 -9.71 0.92
C PHE A 34 -21.85 -9.59 -0.44
N SER A 35 -21.24 -8.90 -1.39
CA SER A 35 -21.81 -8.58 -2.70
C SER A 35 -20.72 -8.72 -3.76
N PRO A 36 -20.42 -9.95 -4.20
CA PRO A 36 -19.39 -10.18 -5.20
C PRO A 36 -19.71 -9.45 -6.51
N PRO A 37 -18.69 -8.96 -7.23
CA PRO A 37 -18.89 -8.18 -8.44
C PRO A 37 -19.50 -9.03 -9.55
N PRO A 38 -20.24 -8.41 -10.48
CA PRO A 38 -20.86 -9.09 -11.61
C PRO A 38 -19.79 -9.73 -12.53
N GLN A 39 -20.22 -10.72 -13.31
CA GLN A 39 -19.40 -11.53 -14.22
C GLN A 39 -18.93 -10.76 -15.49
N ASN A 40 -18.33 -9.60 -15.33
CA ASN A 40 -17.96 -8.76 -16.48
C ASN A 40 -16.67 -9.24 -17.19
N VAL A 41 -15.76 -9.89 -16.46
CA VAL A 41 -14.43 -10.30 -16.97
C VAL A 41 -14.20 -11.81 -16.83
N SER A 42 -15.00 -12.49 -16.00
CA SER A 42 -14.96 -13.94 -15.81
C SER A 42 -16.21 -14.58 -16.43
N PRO A 43 -16.08 -15.70 -17.16
CA PRO A 43 -17.21 -16.45 -17.70
C PRO A 43 -17.93 -17.31 -16.65
N VAL A 44 -17.53 -17.22 -15.37
CA VAL A 44 -18.08 -17.93 -14.22
C VAL A 44 -18.27 -16.93 -13.08
N ASP A 45 -19.31 -17.14 -12.25
CA ASP A 45 -19.56 -16.37 -11.03
C ASP A 45 -18.27 -16.17 -10.23
N VAL A 46 -17.87 -14.91 -10.07
CA VAL A 46 -16.62 -14.53 -9.41
C VAL A 46 -16.58 -15.05 -7.97
N GLY A 47 -17.73 -15.05 -7.28
CA GLY A 47 -17.88 -15.55 -5.92
C GLY A 47 -17.64 -17.06 -5.74
N LYS A 48 -17.59 -17.85 -6.82
CA LYS A 48 -17.34 -19.30 -6.78
C LYS A 48 -15.88 -19.67 -7.06
N LEU A 49 -15.02 -18.70 -7.39
CA LEU A 49 -13.60 -18.97 -7.60
C LEU A 49 -12.85 -18.94 -6.27
N ASP A 50 -12.10 -20.00 -5.96
CA ASP A 50 -11.27 -20.05 -4.74
C ASP A 50 -10.27 -18.90 -4.68
N HIS A 51 -9.69 -18.52 -5.84
CA HIS A 51 -8.78 -17.39 -5.95
C HIS A 51 -9.42 -16.04 -5.60
N TYR A 52 -10.75 -15.91 -5.74
CA TYR A 52 -11.45 -14.69 -5.37
C TYR A 52 -11.49 -14.52 -3.84
N ILE A 53 -11.82 -15.59 -3.11
CA ILE A 53 -11.83 -15.59 -1.63
C ILE A 53 -10.43 -15.27 -1.10
N VAL A 54 -9.40 -15.92 -1.66
CA VAL A 54 -8.00 -15.64 -1.28
C VAL A 54 -7.63 -14.18 -1.55
N THR A 55 -8.06 -13.61 -2.67
CA THR A 55 -7.79 -12.21 -3.02
C THR A 55 -8.45 -11.24 -2.03
N ILE A 56 -9.71 -11.48 -1.65
CA ILE A 56 -10.40 -10.67 -0.64
C ILE A 56 -9.64 -10.73 0.70
N LEU A 57 -9.25 -11.92 1.14
CA LEU A 57 -8.52 -12.08 2.41
C LEU A 57 -7.19 -11.34 2.41
N LEU A 58 -6.43 -11.42 1.31
CA LEU A 58 -5.18 -10.67 1.15
C LEU A 58 -5.40 -9.16 1.11
N MET A 59 -6.43 -8.69 0.41
CA MET A 59 -6.78 -7.28 0.34
C MET A 59 -7.20 -6.75 1.72
N GLY A 60 -7.97 -7.53 2.48
CA GLY A 60 -8.37 -7.23 3.85
C GLY A 60 -7.18 -7.17 4.80
N SER A 61 -6.31 -8.18 4.80
CA SER A 61 -5.13 -8.20 5.68
C SER A 61 -4.16 -7.07 5.36
N TYR A 62 -3.93 -6.77 4.09
CA TYR A 62 -3.14 -5.62 3.66
C TYR A 62 -3.77 -4.29 4.11
N GLY A 63 -5.09 -4.14 3.96
CA GLY A 63 -5.84 -2.97 4.43
C GLY A 63 -5.69 -2.75 5.94
N ILE A 64 -5.80 -3.81 6.75
CA ILE A 64 -5.61 -3.74 8.20
C ILE A 64 -4.18 -3.32 8.54
N ALA A 65 -3.18 -3.95 7.92
CA ALA A 65 -1.78 -3.63 8.17
C ALA A 65 -1.48 -2.15 7.84
N LEU A 66 -1.96 -1.67 6.69
CA LEU A 66 -1.80 -0.28 6.27
C LEU A 66 -2.53 0.69 7.23
N PHE A 67 -3.71 0.34 7.71
CA PHE A 67 -4.48 1.13 8.67
C PHE A 67 -3.72 1.29 9.99
N ILE A 68 -3.28 0.17 10.59
CA ILE A 68 -2.51 0.16 11.83
C ILE A 68 -1.23 0.97 11.66
N LEU A 69 -0.49 0.73 10.57
CA LEU A 69 0.76 1.44 10.31
C LEU A 69 0.55 2.95 10.16
N SER A 70 -0.52 3.36 9.47
CA SER A 70 -0.86 4.78 9.30
C SER A 70 -1.22 5.45 10.64
N LEU A 71 -1.95 4.75 11.51
CA LEU A 71 -2.23 5.23 12.87
C LEU A 71 -0.96 5.38 13.71
N VAL A 72 -0.08 4.38 13.69
CA VAL A 72 1.23 4.44 14.38
C VAL A 72 2.05 5.62 13.84
N GLY A 73 2.04 5.83 12.53
CA GLY A 73 2.68 6.98 11.88
C GLY A 73 2.15 8.31 12.42
N LEU A 74 0.84 8.51 12.44
CA LEU A 74 0.22 9.73 12.96
C LEU A 74 0.52 9.94 14.45
N ILE A 75 0.37 8.90 15.27
CA ILE A 75 0.67 8.94 16.72
C ILE A 75 2.15 9.30 16.93
N SER A 76 3.08 8.68 16.21
CA SER A 76 4.52 8.98 16.32
C SER A 76 4.87 10.42 15.95
N LEU A 77 4.14 11.02 15.01
CA LEU A 77 4.30 12.41 14.61
C LEU A 77 3.69 13.37 15.66
N CYS A 78 2.61 12.99 16.34
CA CYS A 78 1.97 13.79 17.40
C CYS A 78 2.78 13.78 18.71
N PHE A 79 3.15 12.60 19.21
CA PHE A 79 3.82 12.44 20.50
C PHE A 79 5.33 12.75 20.46
N LEU A 80 5.86 13.13 19.29
CA LEU A 80 7.29 13.41 19.08
C LEU A 80 8.24 12.28 19.51
N ASN A 81 7.74 11.05 19.68
CA ASN A 81 8.48 9.92 20.22
C ASN A 81 9.31 9.22 19.13
N SER A 82 10.63 9.13 19.35
CA SER A 82 11.60 8.53 18.43
C SER A 82 11.45 7.01 18.29
N PHE A 83 11.02 6.31 19.34
CA PHE A 83 10.80 4.85 19.30
C PHE A 83 9.59 4.48 18.44
N LEU A 84 8.47 5.19 18.56
CA LEU A 84 7.29 4.92 17.72
C LEU A 84 7.58 5.21 16.24
N LEU A 85 8.41 6.23 15.97
CA LEU A 85 8.80 6.57 14.61
C LEU A 85 9.73 5.51 14.00
N SER A 86 10.62 4.89 14.78
CA SER A 86 11.47 3.79 14.30
C SER A 86 10.66 2.52 14.02
N VAL A 87 9.69 2.17 14.88
CA VAL A 87 8.74 1.07 14.63
C VAL A 87 7.95 1.31 13.34
N PHE A 88 7.48 2.54 13.13
CA PHE A 88 6.81 2.93 11.88
C PHE A 88 7.71 2.76 10.65
N ILE A 89 8.98 3.17 10.73
CA ILE A 89 9.96 3.02 9.64
C ILE A 89 10.16 1.53 9.29
N ILE A 90 10.32 0.66 10.28
CA ILE A 90 10.47 -0.78 10.06
C ILE A 90 9.21 -1.35 9.37
N GLY A 91 8.03 -0.97 9.84
CA GLY A 91 6.76 -1.38 9.23
C GLY A 91 6.61 -0.88 7.79
N GLN A 92 7.00 0.36 7.50
CA GLN A 92 7.03 0.91 6.14
C GLN A 92 7.95 0.10 5.21
N VAL A 93 9.16 -0.24 5.66
CA VAL A 93 10.09 -1.06 4.88
C VAL A 93 9.50 -2.44 4.58
N ALA A 94 8.87 -3.09 5.56
CA ALA A 94 8.19 -4.37 5.36
C ALA A 94 7.06 -4.26 4.32
N MET A 95 6.24 -3.21 4.38
CA MET A 95 5.15 -2.98 3.43
C MET A 95 5.66 -2.71 2.00
N ILE A 96 6.73 -1.93 1.86
CA ILE A 96 7.40 -1.69 0.57
C ILE A 96 7.94 -3.01 0.01
N GLY A 97 8.58 -3.83 0.85
CA GLY A 97 9.09 -5.14 0.45
C GLY A 97 8.00 -6.06 -0.09
N LEU A 98 6.87 -6.16 0.62
CA LEU A 98 5.72 -6.93 0.16
C LEU A 98 5.17 -6.39 -1.16
N LEU A 99 5.06 -5.07 -1.31
CA LEU A 99 4.58 -4.43 -2.52
C LEU A 99 5.48 -4.73 -3.73
N LEU A 100 6.81 -4.68 -3.55
CA LEU A 100 7.78 -4.99 -4.60
C LEU A 100 7.72 -6.45 -5.03
N VAL A 101 7.61 -7.38 -4.08
CA VAL A 101 7.46 -8.81 -4.37
C VAL A 101 6.16 -9.07 -5.13
N SER A 102 5.04 -8.50 -4.68
CA SER A 102 3.76 -8.59 -5.36
C SER A 102 3.83 -8.02 -6.78
N PHE A 103 4.44 -6.85 -6.95
CA PHE A 103 4.59 -6.20 -8.25
C PHE A 103 5.44 -7.03 -9.22
N ALA A 104 6.58 -7.55 -8.77
CA ALA A 104 7.42 -8.43 -9.59
C ALA A 104 6.69 -9.72 -9.99
N PHE A 105 5.95 -10.31 -9.05
CA PHE A 105 5.12 -11.49 -9.32
C PHE A 105 4.04 -11.18 -10.36
N THR A 106 3.31 -10.07 -10.22
CA THR A 106 2.30 -9.63 -11.19
C THR A 106 2.90 -9.48 -12.58
N LEU A 107 4.06 -8.83 -12.72
CA LEU A 107 4.72 -8.67 -14.02
C LEU A 107 5.15 -10.01 -14.64
N THR A 108 5.63 -10.94 -13.83
CA THR A 108 6.11 -12.25 -14.30
C THR A 108 4.96 -13.12 -14.79
N VAL A 109 3.87 -13.17 -14.02
CA VAL A 109 2.73 -14.04 -14.29
C VAL A 109 1.74 -13.42 -15.29
N ARG A 110 1.89 -12.12 -15.59
CA ARG A 110 1.08 -11.36 -16.55
C ARG A 110 0.84 -12.11 -17.86
N HIS A 111 1.92 -12.53 -18.53
CA HIS A 111 1.79 -13.16 -19.85
C HIS A 111 0.97 -14.46 -19.79
N GLN A 112 1.18 -15.26 -18.74
CA GLN A 112 0.45 -16.51 -18.53
C GLN A 112 -1.04 -16.27 -18.24
N VAL A 113 -1.37 -15.25 -17.46
CA VAL A 113 -2.77 -14.85 -17.17
C VAL A 113 -3.48 -14.40 -18.44
N HIS A 114 -2.85 -13.57 -19.26
CA HIS A 114 -3.45 -13.09 -20.52
C HIS A 114 -3.70 -14.26 -21.48
N TYR A 115 -2.78 -15.22 -21.55
CA TYR A 115 -2.94 -16.42 -22.37
C TYR A 115 -4.10 -17.29 -21.89
N GLN A 116 -4.17 -17.60 -20.59
CA GLN A 116 -5.25 -18.41 -20.02
C GLN A 116 -6.62 -17.71 -20.13
N LEU A 117 -6.66 -16.39 -19.95
CA LEU A 117 -7.88 -15.61 -20.10
C LEU A 117 -8.37 -15.64 -21.55
N LYS A 118 -7.46 -15.47 -22.52
CA LYS A 118 -7.78 -15.60 -23.96
C LYS A 118 -8.36 -16.97 -24.26
N GLN A 119 -7.73 -18.05 -23.78
CA GLN A 119 -8.24 -19.42 -23.98
C GLN A 119 -9.63 -19.65 -23.38
N LYS A 120 -9.91 -19.12 -22.18
CA LYS A 120 -11.22 -19.29 -21.51
C LYS A 120 -12.37 -18.58 -22.22
N TRP A 121 -12.07 -17.50 -22.95
CA TRP A 121 -13.03 -16.69 -23.69
C TRP A 121 -13.17 -17.09 -25.16
N THR A 122 -12.22 -17.85 -25.72
CA THR A 122 -12.31 -18.38 -27.09
C THR A 122 -13.61 -19.18 -27.28
N GLY A 123 -14.44 -18.78 -28.25
CA GLY A 123 -15.65 -19.51 -28.63
C GLY A 123 -16.85 -19.30 -27.71
N LYS A 124 -16.80 -18.33 -26.77
CA LYS A 124 -17.94 -17.93 -25.93
C LYS A 124 -18.42 -16.54 -26.32
N ALA A 125 -19.73 -16.32 -26.46
CA ALA A 125 -20.30 -14.97 -26.58
C ALA A 125 -19.98 -14.17 -25.30
N PRO A 126 -19.51 -12.91 -25.37
CA PRO A 126 -19.45 -11.98 -26.50
C PRO A 126 -18.14 -11.98 -27.33
N CYS A 127 -17.28 -13.00 -27.20
CA CYS A 127 -15.96 -13.08 -27.84
C CYS A 127 -15.87 -14.20 -28.89
N LEU A 128 -16.74 -14.14 -29.91
CA LEU A 128 -16.64 -15.02 -31.09
C LEU A 128 -15.39 -14.69 -31.93
N ASP A 129 -15.11 -13.41 -32.13
CA ASP A 129 -13.84 -12.93 -32.69
C ASP A 129 -12.92 -12.44 -31.58
N ILE A 130 -11.76 -13.10 -31.44
CA ILE A 130 -10.83 -12.84 -30.34
C ILE A 130 -10.15 -11.46 -30.46
N GLU A 131 -10.16 -10.88 -31.66
CA GLU A 131 -9.51 -9.61 -31.97
C GLU A 131 -10.23 -8.40 -31.36
N ASN A 132 -11.56 -8.47 -31.18
CA ASN A 132 -12.41 -7.38 -30.64
C ASN A 132 -13.20 -7.79 -29.38
N CYS A 133 -12.58 -8.58 -28.50
CA CYS A 133 -13.21 -9.07 -27.27
C CYS A 133 -13.18 -8.00 -26.15
N VAL A 134 -14.31 -7.33 -25.93
CA VAL A 134 -14.53 -6.28 -24.90
C VAL A 134 -14.04 -6.66 -23.49
N PRO A 135 -14.30 -7.86 -22.93
CA PRO A 135 -13.85 -8.18 -21.57
C PRO A 135 -12.32 -8.34 -21.45
N ILE A 136 -11.63 -8.76 -22.52
CA ILE A 136 -10.16 -8.87 -22.54
C ILE A 136 -9.54 -7.47 -22.61
N GLU A 137 -10.09 -6.57 -23.43
CA GLU A 137 -9.61 -5.19 -23.52
C GLU A 137 -9.82 -4.43 -22.21
N THR A 138 -11.00 -4.62 -21.58
CA THR A 138 -11.31 -4.05 -20.27
C THR A 138 -10.34 -4.55 -19.20
N PHE A 139 -9.98 -5.84 -19.20
CA PHE A 139 -8.98 -6.40 -18.28
C PHE A 139 -7.59 -5.80 -18.50
N LYS A 140 -7.15 -5.66 -19.75
CA LYS A 140 -5.85 -5.02 -20.06
C LYS A 140 -5.80 -3.58 -19.57
N ARG A 141 -6.88 -2.82 -19.79
CA ARG A 141 -6.97 -1.42 -19.36
C ARG A 141 -6.95 -1.29 -17.85
N SER A 142 -7.72 -2.12 -17.13
CA SER A 142 -7.75 -2.09 -15.67
C SER A 142 -6.42 -2.52 -15.07
N GLU A 143 -5.75 -3.53 -15.65
CA GLU A 143 -4.41 -3.95 -15.26
C GLU A 143 -3.37 -2.84 -15.44
N THR A 144 -3.35 -2.16 -16.57
CA THR A 144 -2.43 -1.03 -16.79
C THR A 144 -2.70 0.11 -15.81
N MET A 145 -3.96 0.46 -15.55
CA MET A 145 -4.29 1.45 -14.52
C MET A 145 -3.84 1.02 -13.13
N LEU A 146 -4.04 -0.25 -12.76
CA LEU A 146 -3.58 -0.81 -11.49
C LEU A 146 -2.06 -0.69 -11.35
N LEU A 147 -1.29 -1.06 -12.38
CA LEU A 147 0.16 -0.97 -12.37
C LEU A 147 0.64 0.49 -12.21
N VAL A 148 0.02 1.45 -12.89
CA VAL A 148 0.33 2.88 -12.74
C VAL A 148 0.02 3.36 -11.32
N CYS A 149 -1.13 2.99 -10.76
CA CYS A 149 -1.50 3.33 -9.38
C CYS A 149 -0.53 2.71 -8.36
N LEU A 150 -0.14 1.45 -8.53
CA LEU A 150 0.82 0.75 -7.66
C LEU A 150 2.19 1.43 -7.71
N PHE A 151 2.66 1.83 -8.89
CA PHE A 151 3.91 2.55 -9.04
C PHE A 151 3.86 3.92 -8.37
N GLY A 152 2.79 4.70 -8.58
CA GLY A 152 2.61 5.98 -7.89
C GLY A 152 2.56 5.84 -6.36
N PHE A 153 1.89 4.79 -5.88
CA PHE A 153 1.82 4.47 -4.46
C PHE A 153 3.19 4.07 -3.88
N LEU A 154 3.98 3.28 -4.60
CA LEU A 154 5.35 2.92 -4.22
C LEU A 154 6.25 4.16 -4.11
N VAL A 155 6.19 5.06 -5.09
CA VAL A 155 6.95 6.32 -5.05
C VAL A 155 6.56 7.14 -3.82
N LEU A 156 5.25 7.24 -3.53
CA LEU A 156 4.77 7.96 -2.34
C LEU A 156 5.26 7.32 -1.03
N GLN A 157 5.31 5.99 -0.94
CA GLN A 157 5.87 5.29 0.22
C GLN A 157 7.38 5.54 0.39
N ILE A 158 8.16 5.55 -0.70
CA ILE A 158 9.60 5.84 -0.64
C ILE A 158 9.85 7.27 -0.17
N LEU A 159 9.10 8.24 -0.70
CA LEU A 159 9.19 9.64 -0.26
C LEU A 159 8.81 9.79 1.22
N GLN A 160 7.77 9.06 1.65
CA GLN A 160 7.36 9.03 3.05
C GLN A 160 8.44 8.44 3.96
N LEU A 161 9.04 7.33 3.55
CA LEU A 161 10.12 6.69 4.28
C LEU A 161 11.30 7.65 4.46
N GLY A 162 11.70 8.36 3.40
CA GLY A 162 12.75 9.38 3.47
C GLY A 162 12.41 10.53 4.43
N ALA A 163 11.17 11.03 4.38
CA ALA A 163 10.69 12.06 5.31
C ALA A 163 10.74 11.60 6.76
N CYS A 164 10.26 10.39 7.05
CA CYS A 164 10.25 9.81 8.39
C CYS A 164 11.66 9.50 8.89
N TRP A 165 12.55 9.01 8.03
CA TRP A 165 13.95 8.79 8.35
C TRP A 165 14.63 10.08 8.79
N TYR A 166 14.50 11.15 7.99
CA TYR A 166 15.05 12.47 8.32
C TYR A 166 14.53 13.01 9.67
N LEU A 167 13.22 12.86 9.93
CA LEU A 167 12.64 13.26 11.21
C LEU A 167 13.16 12.43 12.38
N CYS A 168 13.36 11.13 12.18
CA CYS A 168 13.88 10.22 13.19
C CYS A 168 15.32 10.55 13.57
N GLU A 169 16.19 10.73 12.57
CA GLU A 169 17.58 11.11 12.79
C GLU A 169 17.67 12.43 13.55
N ARG A 170 16.92 13.45 13.10
CA ARG A 170 16.91 14.76 13.75
C ARG A 170 16.44 14.69 15.21
N ARG A 171 15.39 13.92 15.51
CA ARG A 171 14.91 13.75 16.89
C ARG A 171 15.92 13.00 17.75
N SER A 172 16.51 11.93 17.22
CA SER A 172 17.55 11.18 17.93
C SER A 172 18.77 12.05 18.27
N SER A 173 19.22 12.89 17.34
CA SER A 173 20.32 13.84 17.62
C SER A 173 19.95 14.85 18.71
N GLN A 174 18.71 15.34 18.74
CA GLN A 174 18.25 16.25 19.79
C GLN A 174 18.15 15.59 21.15
N GLU A 175 17.67 14.35 21.22
CA GLU A 175 17.62 13.56 22.46
C GLU A 175 19.03 13.29 23.01
N LYS A 176 19.98 12.89 22.15
CA LYS A 176 21.38 12.71 22.54
C LYS A 176 22.02 13.98 23.08
N TYR A 177 21.79 15.13 22.42
CA TYR A 177 22.31 16.41 22.88
C TYR A 177 21.76 16.81 24.25
N LYS A 178 20.46 16.61 24.49
CA LYS A 178 19.84 16.87 25.80
C LYS A 178 20.42 15.99 26.91
N LEU A 179 20.63 14.70 26.63
CA LEU A 179 21.24 13.77 27.60
C LEU A 179 22.69 14.13 27.92
N GLN A 180 23.44 14.67 26.94
CA GLN A 180 24.80 15.14 27.17
C GLN A 180 24.83 16.41 28.03
N LEU A 181 23.90 17.35 27.81
CA LEU A 181 23.77 18.53 28.66
C LEU A 181 23.43 18.16 30.10
N GLN A 182 22.46 17.27 30.31
CA GLN A 182 22.07 16.83 31.65
C GLN A 182 23.22 16.17 32.41
N LYS A 183 24.07 15.39 31.73
CA LYS A 183 25.26 14.81 32.34
C LYS A 183 26.32 15.85 32.69
N ALA A 184 26.51 16.84 31.83
CA ALA A 184 27.45 17.93 32.12
C ALA A 184 26.99 18.75 33.33
N ASP A 185 25.68 19.01 33.45
CA ASP A 185 25.10 19.69 34.62
C ASP A 185 25.22 18.84 35.90
N GLU A 186 25.09 17.50 35.81
CA GLU A 186 25.26 16.57 36.94
C GLU A 186 26.73 16.39 37.38
N ASP A 187 27.69 16.53 36.46
CA ASP A 187 29.13 16.41 36.76
C ASP A 187 29.74 17.69 37.38
N ASP A 188 29.05 18.83 37.28
CA ASP A 188 29.47 20.14 37.81
C ASP A 188 28.88 20.46 39.22
N GLU A 189 28.00 19.61 39.78
CA GLU A 189 27.47 19.67 41.17
C GLU A 189 28.26 18.78 42.15
#